data_AF-A0A844MWS7-F1
#
_entry.id   AF-A0A844MWS7-F1
#
_cell.length_a   1.000
_cell.length_b   1.000
_cell.length_c   1.000
_cell.angle_alpha   90.00
_cell.angle_beta   90.00
_cell.angle_gamma   90.00
#
_symmetry.space_group_name_H-M   'P 1'
#
loop_
_entity.id
_entity.type
_entity.pdbx_description
1 polymer ?
#
loop_
_entity_poly.entity_id
_entity_poly.type
_entity_poly.pdbx_seq_one_letter_code
_entity_poly.pdbx_strand_id
1 'polypeptide(L)'
;MSEIIQVASVEIVPQDGKIQQAKSHYQIIVDFIKSVMREGVDYGTAPGVSKPSLLKPGAEKLAQLFNLRPEFQILESVSDWSGKEHGLEEPVFFYRYKCVLFYPRFPKDGEQSKPVGEGIGSCNSLEKKYRYRRQSRVCPKCGQETIFTSNDGSFYCWAKKGGCNAKYAANDEAIIDQPTGLIKNPDIYEQVNTIDKMSQKRALIAAILVTCGVSEFFSQDIENISSNNDDSTNTNTAKNSTAEREILREKIGVLVGKLNWTVQQAKAFVKENYGVWGRDEMSDSQLKDCVKKLEERLRKM
;
A
#
# COMPACT_ATOMS: atom_id res chain seq x y z
N MET A 1 -51.04 -7.85 20.42
CA MET A 1 -50.29 -8.13 21.65
C MET A 1 -48.82 -8.05 21.32
N SER A 2 -48.15 -6.97 21.72
CA SER A 2 -46.70 -6.83 21.58
C SER A 2 -46.02 -7.62 22.70
N GLU A 3 -45.27 -8.66 22.36
CA GLU A 3 -44.44 -9.37 23.32
C GLU A 3 -43.36 -8.43 23.86
N ILE A 4 -43.38 -8.21 25.16
CA ILE A 4 -42.32 -7.51 25.89
C ILE A 4 -41.16 -8.50 26.00
N ILE A 5 -40.11 -8.29 25.22
CA ILE A 5 -38.86 -9.05 25.34
C ILE A 5 -38.19 -8.60 26.63
N GLN A 6 -38.15 -9.49 27.62
CA GLN A 6 -37.49 -9.26 28.90
C GLN A 6 -35.97 -9.37 28.69
N VAL A 7 -35.28 -8.24 28.59
CA VAL A 7 -33.81 -8.21 28.47
C VAL A 7 -33.22 -8.46 29.85
N ALA A 8 -32.55 -9.60 30.03
CA ALA A 8 -31.82 -9.90 31.27
C ALA A 8 -30.71 -8.85 31.47
N SER A 9 -30.64 -8.25 32.67
CA SER A 9 -29.55 -7.35 33.05
C SER A 9 -28.26 -8.16 33.20
N VAL A 10 -27.37 -8.07 32.22
CA VAL A 10 -26.02 -8.64 32.31
C VAL A 10 -25.10 -7.61 32.95
N GLU A 11 -24.57 -7.94 34.12
CA GLU A 11 -23.60 -7.09 34.82
C GLU A 11 -22.20 -7.33 34.24
N ILE A 12 -21.58 -6.26 33.69
CA ILE A 12 -20.25 -6.33 33.06
C ILE A 12 -19.20 -6.10 34.16
N VAL A 13 -18.72 -7.17 34.77
CA VAL A 13 -17.75 -7.11 35.88
C VAL A 13 -16.33 -7.44 35.40
N PRO A 14 -15.32 -6.59 35.64
CA PRO A 14 -13.91 -6.91 35.40
C PRO A 14 -13.47 -8.14 36.19
N GLN A 15 -12.70 -9.03 35.57
CA GLN A 15 -12.27 -10.30 36.18
C GLN A 15 -10.81 -10.15 36.66
N ASP A 16 -10.59 -10.03 37.96
CA ASP A 16 -9.26 -9.73 38.56
C ASP A 16 -8.15 -10.73 38.16
N GLY A 17 -8.50 -12.00 37.97
CA GLY A 17 -7.55 -13.05 37.51
C GLY A 17 -7.01 -12.85 36.09
N LYS A 18 -7.58 -11.93 35.30
CA LYS A 18 -7.18 -11.69 33.90
C LYS A 18 -6.08 -10.64 33.73
N ILE A 19 -5.71 -9.90 34.78
CA ILE A 19 -4.74 -8.79 34.66
C ILE A 19 -3.36 -9.30 34.21
N GLN A 20 -2.88 -10.40 34.79
CA GLN A 20 -1.56 -10.94 34.41
C GLN A 20 -1.54 -11.48 32.97
N GLN A 21 -2.62 -12.13 32.55
CA GLN A 21 -2.80 -12.57 31.17
C GLN A 21 -2.85 -11.39 30.21
N ALA A 22 -3.57 -10.32 30.56
CA ALA A 22 -3.64 -9.11 29.76
C ALA A 22 -2.27 -8.42 29.63
N LYS A 23 -1.49 -8.35 30.70
CA LYS A 23 -0.10 -7.83 30.66
C LYS A 23 0.78 -8.64 29.73
N SER A 24 0.71 -9.97 29.82
CA SER A 24 1.46 -10.87 28.93
C SER A 24 1.06 -10.68 27.45
N HIS A 25 -0.24 -10.66 27.16
CA HIS A 25 -0.74 -10.40 25.81
C HIS A 25 -0.31 -9.03 25.27
N TYR A 26 -0.39 -7.98 26.10
CA TYR A 26 0.07 -6.65 25.72
C TYR A 26 1.56 -6.63 25.38
N GLN A 27 2.39 -7.28 26.21
CA GLN A 27 3.83 -7.34 25.96
C GLN A 27 4.16 -8.07 24.65
N ILE A 28 3.46 -9.17 24.35
CA ILE A 28 3.61 -9.88 23.06
C ILE A 28 3.30 -8.95 21.88
N ILE A 29 2.24 -8.15 21.96
CA ILE A 29 1.89 -7.18 20.91
C ILE A 29 2.97 -6.13 20.76
N VAL A 30 3.42 -5.52 21.86
CA VAL A 30 4.47 -4.49 21.86
C VAL A 30 5.75 -5.03 21.23
N ASP A 31 6.17 -6.22 21.63
CA ASP A 31 7.39 -6.86 21.14
C ASP A 31 7.26 -7.20 19.66
N PHE A 32 6.10 -7.72 19.22
CA PHE A 32 5.85 -8.01 17.81
C PHE A 32 5.90 -6.75 16.95
N ILE A 33 5.25 -5.66 17.38
CA ILE A 33 5.27 -4.39 16.65
C ILE A 33 6.71 -3.88 16.51
N LYS A 34 7.50 -3.90 17.60
CA LYS A 34 8.88 -3.40 17.59
C LYS A 34 9.86 -4.28 16.81
N SER A 35 9.67 -5.60 16.80
CA SER A 35 10.64 -6.55 16.24
C SER A 35 10.30 -7.03 14.83
N VAL A 36 9.03 -7.03 14.42
CA VAL A 36 8.56 -7.64 13.17
C VAL A 36 7.93 -6.64 12.19
N MET A 37 7.28 -5.59 12.71
CA MET A 37 6.62 -4.60 11.85
C MET A 37 7.59 -3.50 11.42
N ARG A 38 7.47 -3.06 10.16
CA ARG A 38 8.31 -2.05 9.51
C ARG A 38 7.48 -0.85 9.10
N GLU A 39 7.92 0.34 9.49
CA GLU A 39 7.34 1.59 9.03
C GLU A 39 7.49 1.74 7.51
N GLY A 40 6.47 2.30 6.85
CA GLY A 40 6.35 2.42 5.40
C GLY A 40 5.85 1.16 4.69
N VAL A 41 5.82 0.00 5.37
CA VAL A 41 5.34 -1.28 4.81
C VAL A 41 4.14 -1.81 5.56
N ASP A 42 4.29 -2.01 6.88
CA ASP A 42 3.27 -2.61 7.74
C ASP A 42 2.36 -1.57 8.39
N TYR A 43 2.92 -0.39 8.65
CA TYR A 43 2.22 0.81 9.13
C TYR A 43 2.92 2.05 8.57
N GLY A 44 2.26 3.21 8.62
CA GLY A 44 2.89 4.47 8.22
C GLY A 44 2.30 5.65 8.97
N THR A 45 2.97 6.79 8.92
CA THR A 45 2.53 8.04 9.57
C THR A 45 2.41 9.13 8.50
N ALA A 46 1.23 9.75 8.38
CA ALA A 46 1.06 10.87 7.47
C ALA A 46 1.62 12.16 8.08
N PRO A 47 2.07 13.12 7.25
CA PRO A 47 2.48 14.43 7.74
C PRO A 47 1.38 15.08 8.58
N GLY A 48 1.73 15.51 9.80
CA GLY A 48 0.79 16.17 10.72
C GLY A 48 -0.08 15.22 11.55
N VAL A 49 0.09 13.90 11.44
CA VAL A 49 -0.62 12.90 12.27
C VAL A 49 0.35 12.27 13.26
N SER A 50 -0.04 12.15 14.53
CA SER A 50 0.81 11.59 15.59
C SER A 50 0.73 10.06 15.71
N LYS A 51 -0.45 9.47 15.46
CA LYS A 51 -0.67 8.03 15.53
C LYS A 51 -0.54 7.40 14.14
N PRO A 52 0.36 6.42 13.93
CA PRO A 52 0.50 5.75 12.64
C PRO A 52 -0.79 5.02 12.26
N SER A 53 -1.06 4.85 10.97
CA SER A 53 -2.13 3.94 10.51
C SER A 53 -1.58 2.58 10.17
N LEU A 54 -2.39 1.57 10.47
CA LEU A 54 -2.11 0.19 10.07
C LEU A 54 -2.31 0.04 8.56
N LEU A 55 -1.33 -0.54 7.88
CA LEU A 55 -1.44 -0.88 6.46
C LEU A 55 -1.79 -2.37 6.31
N LYS A 56 -2.24 -2.73 5.11
CA LYS A 56 -2.67 -4.12 4.82
C LYS A 56 -1.62 -5.18 5.21
N PRO A 57 -0.32 -5.04 4.87
CA PRO A 57 0.68 -6.04 5.28
C PRO A 57 0.79 -6.19 6.80
N GLY A 58 0.65 -5.09 7.55
CA GLY A 58 0.65 -5.13 9.01
C GLY A 58 -0.59 -5.83 9.57
N ALA A 59 -1.77 -5.59 8.99
CA ALA A 59 -3.00 -6.27 9.38
C ALA A 59 -2.93 -7.79 9.12
N GLU A 60 -2.33 -8.21 8.00
CA GLU A 60 -2.12 -9.63 7.67
C GLU A 60 -1.12 -10.30 8.62
N LYS A 61 -0.03 -9.61 8.98
CA LYS A 61 0.93 -10.08 9.99
C LYS A 61 0.29 -10.25 11.36
N LEU A 62 -0.53 -9.30 11.80
CA LEU A 62 -1.27 -9.41 13.06
C LEU A 62 -2.27 -10.56 13.01
N ALA A 63 -3.02 -10.72 11.90
CA ALA A 63 -3.89 -11.88 11.72
C ALA A 63 -3.11 -13.20 11.87
N GLN A 64 -1.90 -13.28 11.30
CA GLN A 64 -1.04 -14.44 11.45
C GLN A 64 -0.56 -14.66 12.91
N LEU A 65 -0.13 -13.60 13.59
CA LEU A 65 0.29 -13.66 15.01
C LEU A 65 -0.80 -14.25 15.90
N PHE A 66 -2.05 -13.80 15.69
CA PHE A 66 -3.20 -14.25 16.48
C PHE A 66 -3.88 -15.52 15.93
N ASN A 67 -3.30 -16.16 14.92
CA ASN A 67 -3.87 -17.34 14.27
C ASN A 67 -5.33 -17.12 13.80
N LEU A 68 -5.57 -15.99 13.14
CA LEU A 68 -6.87 -15.56 12.64
C LEU A 68 -6.98 -15.76 11.12
N ARG A 69 -8.14 -16.22 10.66
CA ARG A 69 -8.51 -16.27 9.24
C ARG A 69 -9.54 -15.17 8.95
N PRO A 70 -9.20 -14.16 8.14
CA PRO A 70 -10.19 -13.21 7.65
C PRO A 70 -11.04 -13.85 6.55
N GLU A 71 -12.35 -13.60 6.62
CA GLU A 71 -13.33 -13.97 5.62
C GLU A 71 -14.19 -12.74 5.29
N PHE A 72 -14.38 -12.46 4.00
CA PHE A 72 -15.07 -11.25 3.55
C PHE A 72 -16.47 -11.59 3.06
N GLN A 73 -17.45 -10.87 3.58
CA GLN A 73 -18.83 -10.94 3.20
C GLN A 73 -19.24 -9.60 2.60
N ILE A 74 -19.75 -9.61 1.37
CA ILE A 74 -20.32 -8.42 0.77
C ILE A 74 -21.66 -8.14 1.47
N LEU A 75 -21.79 -6.93 2.03
CA LEU A 75 -23.04 -6.50 2.66
C LEU A 75 -23.91 -5.72 1.67
N GLU A 76 -23.27 -4.90 0.85
CA GLU A 76 -23.95 -4.00 -0.07
C GLU A 76 -23.03 -3.69 -1.24
N SER A 77 -23.60 -3.66 -2.44
CA SER A 77 -22.90 -3.28 -3.66
C SER A 77 -23.81 -2.49 -4.57
N VAL A 78 -23.28 -1.40 -5.13
CA VAL A 78 -23.90 -0.61 -6.19
C VAL A 78 -23.00 -0.66 -7.41
N SER A 79 -23.58 -0.88 -8.58
CA SER A 79 -22.86 -0.88 -9.86
C SER A 79 -23.72 -0.20 -10.92
N ASP A 80 -23.94 1.10 -10.73
CA ASP A 80 -24.62 1.94 -11.72
C ASP A 80 -23.61 2.43 -12.74
N TRP A 81 -23.54 1.72 -13.86
CA TRP A 81 -22.62 2.03 -14.96
C TRP A 81 -22.98 3.32 -15.73
N SER A 82 -24.16 3.88 -15.48
CA SER A 82 -24.68 5.07 -16.17
C SER A 82 -24.63 6.33 -15.32
N GLY A 83 -24.73 6.20 -14.00
CA GLY A 83 -24.95 7.28 -13.04
C GLY A 83 -26.42 7.71 -12.88
N LYS A 84 -27.30 7.31 -13.81
CA LYS A 84 -28.67 7.82 -13.89
C LYS A 84 -29.55 7.35 -12.74
N GLU A 85 -29.30 6.16 -12.20
CA GLU A 85 -30.04 5.64 -11.05
C GLU A 85 -29.78 6.50 -9.80
N HIS A 86 -28.67 7.23 -9.80
CA HIS A 86 -28.24 8.13 -8.72
C HIS A 86 -28.39 9.61 -9.09
N GLY A 87 -29.04 9.94 -10.21
CA GLY A 87 -29.19 11.32 -10.68
C GLY A 87 -27.88 11.99 -11.09
N LEU A 88 -26.89 11.19 -11.52
CA LEU A 88 -25.58 11.63 -11.96
C LEU A 88 -25.36 11.30 -13.44
N GLU A 89 -24.38 12.00 -14.04
CA GLU A 89 -23.92 11.75 -15.40
C GLU A 89 -22.63 10.89 -15.43
N GLU A 90 -22.27 10.31 -14.29
CA GLU A 90 -21.05 9.52 -14.13
C GLU A 90 -21.33 8.23 -13.35
N PRO A 91 -20.64 7.12 -13.66
CA PRO A 91 -20.83 5.84 -12.98
C PRO A 91 -20.68 5.90 -11.46
N VAL A 92 -21.55 5.18 -10.77
CA VAL A 92 -21.52 5.03 -9.32
C VAL A 92 -21.22 3.59 -8.94
N PHE A 93 -20.07 3.42 -8.30
CA PHE A 93 -19.65 2.15 -7.71
C PHE A 93 -19.53 2.33 -6.21
N PHE A 94 -20.18 1.47 -5.44
CA PHE A 94 -20.08 1.43 -4.00
C PHE A 94 -19.96 -0.02 -3.56
N TYR A 95 -19.04 -0.30 -2.65
CA TYR A 95 -18.90 -1.63 -2.05
C TYR A 95 -18.78 -1.48 -0.54
N ARG A 96 -19.55 -2.28 0.21
CA ARG A 96 -19.44 -2.42 1.65
C ARG A 96 -19.23 -3.88 1.99
N TYR A 97 -18.16 -4.15 2.72
CA TYR A 97 -17.78 -5.49 3.16
C TYR A 97 -17.76 -5.57 4.68
N LYS A 98 -18.18 -6.72 5.19
CA LYS A 98 -17.86 -7.18 6.53
C LYS A 98 -16.70 -8.15 6.43
N CYS A 99 -15.63 -7.90 7.17
CA CYS A 99 -14.59 -8.89 7.44
C CYS A 99 -14.92 -9.58 8.76
N VAL A 100 -15.06 -10.90 8.75
CA VAL A 100 -15.20 -11.74 9.94
C VAL A 100 -13.86 -12.44 10.17
N LEU A 101 -13.36 -12.39 11.40
CA LEU A 101 -12.12 -13.07 11.81
C LEU A 101 -12.49 -14.37 12.50
N PHE A 102 -11.94 -15.47 12.00
CA PHE A 102 -12.17 -16.81 12.52
C PHE A 102 -10.92 -17.35 13.24
N TYR A 103 -11.12 -17.99 14.38
CA TYR A 103 -10.07 -18.68 15.14
C TYR A 103 -10.43 -20.16 15.37
N PRO A 104 -9.48 -21.10 15.23
CA PRO A 104 -8.13 -20.90 14.70
C PRO A 104 -8.15 -20.75 13.17
N ARG A 105 -7.09 -20.16 12.59
CA ARG A 105 -6.94 -19.99 11.14
C ARG A 105 -6.93 -21.33 10.39
N PHE A 106 -6.22 -22.29 10.98
CA PHE A 106 -6.10 -23.66 10.50
C PHE A 106 -6.56 -24.61 11.62
N PRO A 107 -7.85 -24.99 11.65
CA PRO A 107 -8.35 -25.95 12.63
C PRO A 107 -7.73 -27.33 12.38
N LYS A 108 -7.48 -28.07 13.47
CA LYS A 108 -7.10 -29.49 13.38
C LYS A 108 -8.32 -30.34 13.03
N ASP A 109 -8.09 -31.61 12.69
CA ASP A 109 -9.17 -32.55 12.38
C ASP A 109 -10.20 -32.59 13.52
N GLY A 110 -11.46 -32.30 13.17
CA GLY A 110 -12.59 -32.24 14.12
C GLY A 110 -12.77 -30.89 14.85
N GLU A 111 -11.83 -29.96 14.74
CA GLU A 111 -12.00 -28.59 15.24
C GLU A 111 -12.76 -27.71 14.22
N GLN A 112 -13.53 -26.75 14.71
CA GLN A 112 -14.20 -25.75 13.87
C GLN A 112 -13.68 -24.37 14.22
N SER A 113 -13.36 -23.58 13.18
CA SER A 113 -13.05 -22.17 13.37
C SER A 113 -14.32 -21.41 13.79
N LYS A 114 -14.23 -20.63 14.86
CA LYS A 114 -15.34 -19.81 15.37
C LYS A 114 -15.09 -18.33 15.05
N PRO A 115 -16.13 -17.55 14.76
CA PRO A 115 -16.00 -16.11 14.61
C PRO A 115 -15.59 -15.50 15.97
N VAL A 116 -14.54 -14.70 15.98
CA VAL A 116 -13.99 -14.05 17.18
C VAL A 116 -13.97 -12.52 17.09
N GLY A 117 -14.25 -11.97 15.91
CA GLY A 117 -14.39 -10.54 15.74
C GLY A 117 -14.79 -10.18 14.32
N GLU A 118 -15.23 -8.95 14.14
CA GLU A 118 -15.64 -8.44 12.84
C GLU A 118 -15.31 -6.96 12.66
N GLY A 119 -15.27 -6.51 11.42
CA GLY A 119 -15.08 -5.12 11.05
C GLY A 119 -15.72 -4.81 9.70
N ILE A 120 -16.26 -3.62 9.57
CA ILE A 120 -16.94 -3.17 8.35
C ILE A 120 -16.06 -2.13 7.65
N GLY A 121 -15.95 -2.26 6.33
CA GLY A 121 -15.27 -1.31 5.47
C GLY A 121 -16.10 -1.01 4.24
N SER A 122 -16.02 0.24 3.76
CA SER A 122 -16.67 0.63 2.52
C SER A 122 -15.81 1.58 1.71
N CYS A 123 -16.09 1.67 0.41
CA CYS A 123 -15.39 2.52 -0.54
C CYS A 123 -16.34 2.81 -1.70
N ASN A 124 -16.25 4.01 -2.27
CA ASN A 124 -17.08 4.39 -3.41
C ASN A 124 -16.38 5.29 -4.42
N SER A 125 -16.87 5.28 -5.66
CA SER A 125 -16.33 6.06 -6.78
C SER A 125 -16.44 7.56 -6.59
N LEU A 126 -17.32 8.03 -5.69
CA LEU A 126 -17.53 9.45 -5.42
C LEU A 126 -16.55 10.04 -4.39
N GLU A 127 -15.70 9.22 -3.75
CA GLU A 127 -14.60 9.73 -2.92
C GLU A 127 -13.65 10.59 -3.77
N LYS A 128 -13.19 11.72 -3.22
CA LYS A 128 -12.40 12.73 -3.96
C LYS A 128 -11.23 12.14 -4.76
N LYS A 129 -10.54 11.14 -4.21
CA LYS A 129 -9.39 10.47 -4.81
C LYS A 129 -9.69 9.61 -6.04
N TYR A 130 -10.93 9.13 -6.19
CA TYR A 130 -11.34 8.37 -7.38
C TYR A 130 -12.18 9.23 -8.32
N ARG A 131 -13.01 10.12 -7.75
CA ARG A 131 -13.92 10.97 -8.52
C ARG A 131 -13.19 12.03 -9.32
N TYR A 132 -12.08 12.56 -8.81
CA TYR A 132 -11.38 13.66 -9.44
C TYR A 132 -9.95 13.29 -9.84
N ARG A 133 -9.56 13.75 -11.03
CA ARG A 133 -8.17 13.73 -11.51
C ARG A 133 -7.71 15.16 -11.76
N ARG A 134 -6.43 15.42 -11.52
CA ARG A 134 -5.82 16.69 -11.88
C ARG A 134 -5.52 16.68 -13.38
N GLN A 135 -6.24 17.50 -14.15
CA GLN A 135 -5.94 17.74 -15.55
C GLN A 135 -4.71 18.63 -15.66
N SER A 136 -3.67 18.10 -16.28
CA SER A 136 -2.43 18.80 -16.59
C SER A 136 -2.44 19.26 -18.05
N ARG A 137 -1.62 20.27 -18.35
CA ARG A 137 -1.43 20.74 -19.73
C ARG A 137 -0.75 19.66 -20.57
N VAL A 138 -1.30 19.45 -21.75
CA VAL A 138 -0.80 18.54 -22.77
C VAL A 138 0.06 19.32 -23.76
N CYS A 139 1.18 18.75 -24.18
CA CYS A 139 2.03 19.34 -25.19
C CYS A 139 1.38 19.27 -26.59
N PRO A 140 1.12 20.38 -27.29
CA PRO A 140 0.53 20.37 -28.64
C PRO A 140 1.38 19.63 -29.68
N LYS A 141 2.70 19.51 -29.45
CA LYS A 141 3.61 18.86 -30.40
C LYS A 141 3.64 17.34 -30.26
N CYS A 142 3.59 16.81 -29.03
CA CYS A 142 3.77 15.37 -28.78
C CYS A 142 2.62 14.69 -28.02
N GLY A 143 1.58 15.43 -27.62
CA GLY A 143 0.40 14.89 -26.96
C GLY A 143 0.62 14.41 -25.51
N GLN A 144 1.80 14.68 -24.91
CA GLN A 144 2.12 14.22 -23.56
C GLN A 144 1.79 15.27 -22.50
N GLU A 145 1.29 14.86 -21.34
CA GLU A 145 1.04 15.69 -20.14
C GLU A 145 2.35 16.10 -19.43
N THR A 146 3.26 16.69 -20.17
CA THR A 146 4.63 17.01 -19.71
C THR A 146 4.95 18.49 -19.84
N ILE A 147 3.94 19.35 -19.81
CA ILE A 147 4.12 20.80 -19.85
C ILE A 147 4.38 21.34 -18.45
N PHE A 148 5.53 21.99 -18.30
CA PHE A 148 5.97 22.64 -17.06
C PHE A 148 6.26 24.12 -17.33
N THR A 149 6.14 24.93 -16.27
CA THR A 149 6.43 26.36 -16.31
C THR A 149 7.88 26.61 -15.88
N SER A 150 8.59 27.43 -16.64
CA SER A 150 9.92 27.95 -16.33
C SER A 150 9.84 29.16 -15.40
N ASN A 151 10.98 29.56 -14.81
CA ASN A 151 11.03 30.73 -13.91
C ASN A 151 10.64 32.06 -14.57
N ASP A 152 10.80 32.17 -15.89
CA ASP A 152 10.43 33.33 -16.70
C ASP A 152 8.95 33.33 -17.11
N GLY A 153 8.16 32.34 -16.66
CA GLY A 153 6.75 32.17 -17.03
C GLY A 153 6.53 31.48 -18.38
N SER A 154 7.58 31.18 -19.14
CA SER A 154 7.48 30.38 -20.37
C SER A 154 7.15 28.91 -20.05
N PHE A 155 6.64 28.17 -21.03
CA PHE A 155 6.36 26.74 -20.86
C PHE A 155 7.34 25.87 -21.66
N TYR A 156 7.61 24.67 -21.16
CA TYR A 156 8.39 23.68 -21.88
C TYR A 156 7.85 22.27 -21.67
N CYS A 157 8.04 21.42 -22.67
CA CYS A 157 7.69 20.02 -22.65
C CYS A 157 8.88 19.19 -22.12
N TRP A 158 8.78 18.66 -20.92
CA TRP A 158 9.93 18.10 -20.20
C TRP A 158 10.32 16.70 -20.67
N ALA A 159 11.43 16.57 -21.41
CA ALA A 159 11.85 15.27 -21.97
C ALA A 159 12.19 14.20 -20.92
N LYS A 160 12.64 14.57 -19.72
CA LYS A 160 12.92 13.57 -18.67
C LYS A 160 11.66 12.86 -18.17
N LYS A 161 10.48 13.46 -18.36
CA LYS A 161 9.17 12.84 -18.08
C LYS A 161 8.49 12.29 -19.34
N GLY A 162 9.24 12.07 -20.43
CA GLY A 162 8.70 11.54 -21.69
C GLY A 162 8.23 12.60 -22.68
N GLY A 163 8.52 13.88 -22.44
CA GLY A 163 8.22 14.98 -23.36
C GLY A 163 9.19 15.11 -24.56
N CYS A 164 8.92 16.07 -25.44
CA CYS A 164 9.67 16.31 -26.68
C CYS A 164 10.62 17.53 -26.66
N ASN A 165 10.85 18.16 -25.50
CA ASN A 165 11.66 19.40 -25.35
C ASN A 165 11.15 20.62 -26.14
N ALA A 166 9.90 20.61 -26.61
CA ALA A 166 9.27 21.80 -27.16
C ALA A 166 9.22 22.93 -26.13
N LYS A 167 9.35 24.17 -26.60
CA LYS A 167 9.25 25.39 -25.79
C LYS A 167 8.10 26.23 -26.33
N TYR A 168 7.36 26.86 -25.43
CA TYR A 168 6.19 27.68 -25.72
C TYR A 168 6.31 28.99 -24.95
N ALA A 169 5.83 30.07 -25.54
CA ALA A 169 5.86 31.39 -24.91
C ALA A 169 4.91 31.44 -23.70
N ALA A 170 5.11 32.41 -22.80
CA ALA A 170 4.25 32.57 -21.63
C ALA A 170 2.78 32.90 -21.99
N ASN A 171 2.58 33.54 -23.15
CA ASN A 171 1.28 33.91 -23.71
C ASN A 171 0.81 32.97 -24.84
N ASP A 172 1.39 31.77 -24.95
CA ASP A 172 1.03 30.82 -25.98
C ASP A 172 -0.40 30.27 -25.74
N GLU A 173 -1.35 30.74 -26.55
CA GLU A 173 -2.79 30.39 -26.50
C GLU A 173 -3.00 28.87 -26.52
N ALA A 174 -2.17 28.13 -27.27
CA ALA A 174 -2.28 26.67 -27.34
C ALA A 174 -1.97 25.96 -26.01
N ILE A 175 -1.38 26.66 -25.03
CA ILE A 175 -1.05 26.14 -23.70
C ILE A 175 -1.91 26.77 -22.60
N ILE A 176 -2.19 28.08 -22.67
CA ILE A 176 -2.92 28.79 -21.62
C ILE A 176 -4.42 28.51 -21.65
N ASP A 177 -5.00 28.27 -22.83
CA ASP A 177 -6.44 28.00 -22.98
C ASP A 177 -6.83 26.56 -22.63
N GLN A 178 -5.84 25.69 -22.42
CA GLN A 178 -6.12 24.31 -22.01
C GLN A 178 -6.75 24.28 -20.61
N PRO A 179 -7.82 23.48 -20.42
CA PRO A 179 -8.43 23.33 -19.10
C PRO A 179 -7.41 22.72 -18.13
N THR A 180 -7.32 23.31 -16.94
CA THR A 180 -6.48 22.82 -15.85
C THR A 180 -7.28 22.78 -14.55
N GLY A 181 -6.87 21.91 -13.63
CA GLY A 181 -7.50 21.79 -12.32
C GLY A 181 -8.06 20.40 -12.07
N LEU A 182 -9.04 20.30 -11.17
CA LEU A 182 -9.70 19.03 -10.85
C LEU A 182 -10.88 18.83 -11.79
N ILE A 183 -10.79 17.80 -12.63
CA ILE A 183 -11.89 17.34 -13.47
C ILE A 183 -12.43 16.01 -12.92
N LYS A 184 -13.67 15.68 -13.28
CA LYS A 184 -14.20 14.33 -13.06
C LYS A 184 -13.30 13.31 -13.76
N ASN A 185 -13.05 12.19 -13.12
CA ASN A 185 -12.19 11.14 -13.63
C ASN A 185 -12.85 10.44 -14.83
N PRO A 186 -12.32 10.58 -16.06
CA PRO A 186 -12.90 9.93 -17.24
C PRO A 186 -12.74 8.40 -17.19
N ASP A 187 -11.74 7.91 -16.45
CA ASP A 187 -11.36 6.50 -16.41
C ASP A 187 -11.91 5.79 -15.16
N ILE A 188 -13.06 6.26 -14.63
CA ILE A 188 -13.64 5.71 -13.40
C ILE A 188 -13.98 4.21 -13.51
N TYR A 189 -14.29 3.75 -14.73
CA TYR A 189 -14.54 2.34 -15.05
C TYR A 189 -13.34 1.43 -14.75
N GLU A 190 -12.12 1.94 -14.86
CA GLU A 190 -10.90 1.17 -14.55
C GLU A 190 -10.66 1.05 -13.03
N GLN A 191 -11.34 1.86 -12.22
CA GLN A 191 -11.15 1.91 -10.77
C GLN A 191 -12.08 0.95 -10.01
N VAL A 192 -12.98 0.21 -10.68
CA VAL A 192 -13.95 -0.68 -10.02
C VAL A 192 -13.27 -1.68 -9.07
N ASN A 193 -12.25 -2.40 -9.56
CA ASN A 193 -11.50 -3.35 -8.74
C ASN A 193 -10.69 -2.65 -7.63
N THR A 194 -10.16 -1.45 -7.90
CA THR A 194 -9.49 -0.65 -6.88
C THR A 194 -10.46 -0.34 -5.73
N ILE A 195 -11.67 0.13 -6.04
CA ILE A 195 -12.70 0.49 -5.05
C ILE A 195 -13.13 -0.76 -4.26
N ASP A 196 -13.41 -1.88 -4.93
CA ASP A 196 -13.74 -3.16 -4.28
C ASP A 196 -12.63 -3.61 -3.30
N LYS A 197 -11.38 -3.70 -3.77
CA LYS A 197 -10.24 -4.11 -2.93
C LYS A 197 -9.98 -3.15 -1.78
N MET A 198 -10.27 -1.86 -1.97
CA MET A 198 -10.17 -0.86 -0.92
C MET A 198 -11.24 -1.07 0.16
N SER A 199 -12.47 -1.43 -0.19
CA SER A 199 -13.50 -1.79 0.79
C SER A 199 -13.12 -3.00 1.63
N GLN A 200 -12.62 -4.06 0.99
CA GLN A 200 -12.14 -5.27 1.68
C GLN A 200 -10.96 -4.94 2.62
N LYS A 201 -10.01 -4.13 2.16
CA LYS A 201 -8.86 -3.70 2.98
C LYS A 201 -9.31 -2.91 4.21
N ARG A 202 -10.22 -1.93 4.04
CA ARG A 202 -10.78 -1.16 5.16
C ARG A 202 -11.49 -2.07 6.16
N ALA A 203 -12.24 -3.07 5.67
CA ALA A 203 -12.93 -4.04 6.53
C ALA A 203 -11.95 -4.91 7.33
N LEU A 204 -10.87 -5.38 6.69
CA LEU A 204 -9.82 -6.16 7.35
C LEU A 204 -9.13 -5.36 8.46
N ILE A 205 -8.70 -4.13 8.15
CA ILE A 205 -8.01 -3.27 9.12
C ILE A 205 -8.93 -2.99 10.31
N ALA A 206 -10.20 -2.65 10.06
CA ALA A 206 -11.18 -2.43 11.11
C ALA A 206 -11.34 -3.67 12.02
N ALA A 207 -11.48 -4.86 11.43
CA ALA A 207 -11.64 -6.11 12.18
C ALA A 207 -10.41 -6.41 13.05
N ILE A 208 -9.20 -6.23 12.49
CA ILE A 208 -7.94 -6.51 13.19
C ILE A 208 -7.71 -5.53 14.34
N LEU A 209 -7.93 -4.23 14.12
CA LEU A 209 -7.73 -3.21 15.15
C LEU A 209 -8.57 -3.49 16.40
N VAL A 210 -9.86 -3.80 16.21
CA VAL A 210 -10.79 -4.08 17.30
C VAL A 210 -10.49 -5.44 17.95
N THR A 211 -10.34 -6.49 17.16
CA THR A 211 -10.22 -7.87 17.69
C THR A 211 -8.88 -8.13 18.36
N CYS A 212 -7.80 -7.54 17.84
CA CYS A 212 -6.46 -7.73 18.39
C CYS A 212 -6.07 -6.68 19.45
N GLY A 213 -6.93 -5.68 19.70
CA GLY A 213 -6.66 -4.62 20.67
C GLY A 213 -5.51 -3.68 20.30
N VAL A 214 -5.22 -3.52 19.01
CA VAL A 214 -4.05 -2.74 18.54
C VAL A 214 -4.38 -1.29 18.16
N SER A 215 -5.62 -0.82 18.41
CA SER A 215 -6.05 0.57 18.20
C SER A 215 -5.29 1.60 19.04
N GLU A 216 -4.64 1.16 20.12
CA GLU A 216 -3.70 1.99 20.89
C GLU A 216 -2.52 2.44 20.02
N PHE A 217 -1.96 1.51 19.24
CA PHE A 217 -0.79 1.73 18.41
C PHE A 217 -1.13 2.34 17.05
N PHE A 218 -2.26 1.92 16.46
CA PHE A 218 -2.58 2.26 15.08
C PHE A 218 -3.97 2.87 14.90
N SER A 219 -4.08 3.77 13.92
CA SER A 219 -5.32 4.33 13.38
C SER A 219 -5.69 3.71 12.04
N GLN A 220 -6.79 4.19 11.43
CA GLN A 220 -7.26 3.76 10.11
C GLN A 220 -7.05 4.82 9.01
N ASP A 221 -6.58 6.03 9.36
CA ASP A 221 -6.94 7.27 8.66
C ASP A 221 -6.01 7.72 7.51
N ILE A 222 -4.88 7.06 7.25
CA ILE A 222 -3.88 7.59 6.30
C ILE A 222 -4.25 7.39 4.82
N GLU A 223 -5.15 6.46 4.48
CA GLU A 223 -5.47 6.16 3.07
C GLU A 223 -6.30 7.24 2.36
N ASN A 224 -6.65 8.31 3.07
CA ASN A 224 -7.29 9.51 2.53
C ASN A 224 -6.30 10.67 2.29
N ILE A 225 -5.11 10.63 2.91
CA ILE A 225 -4.13 11.75 2.90
C ILE A 225 -3.13 11.58 1.75
N SER A 226 -2.94 10.38 1.21
CA SER A 226 -2.06 10.11 0.05
C SER A 226 -2.65 10.55 -1.30
N SER A 227 -3.48 11.60 -1.33
CA SER A 227 -3.94 12.25 -2.56
C SER A 227 -2.93 13.27 -3.10
N ASN A 228 -1.64 12.98 -2.94
CA ASN A 228 -0.57 13.58 -3.73
C ASN A 228 -0.14 12.55 -4.79
N ASN A 229 -0.79 12.62 -5.95
CA ASN A 229 -0.30 12.12 -7.24
C ASN A 229 0.57 10.86 -7.20
N ASP A 230 -0.02 9.71 -6.85
CA ASP A 230 0.37 8.48 -7.53
C ASP A 230 -0.66 8.27 -8.62
N ASP A 231 -0.32 8.77 -9.81
CA ASP A 231 -0.94 8.34 -11.05
C ASP A 231 -1.05 6.81 -11.01
N SER A 232 -2.26 6.32 -11.25
CA SER A 232 -2.54 4.97 -11.70
C SER A 232 -1.99 4.73 -13.11
N THR A 233 -0.72 5.09 -13.33
CA THR A 233 0.10 4.61 -14.43
C THR A 233 0.93 3.44 -13.92
N ASN A 234 0.44 2.23 -14.22
CA ASN A 234 1.26 1.06 -14.47
C ASN A 234 2.43 0.82 -13.48
N THR A 235 2.13 0.36 -12.25
CA THR A 235 3.14 0.03 -11.21
C THR A 235 4.02 -1.18 -11.53
N ASN A 236 3.99 -1.72 -12.75
CA ASN A 236 4.85 -2.83 -13.16
C ASN A 236 6.33 -2.45 -13.30
N THR A 237 6.68 -1.18 -13.53
CA THR A 237 8.08 -0.77 -13.71
C THR A 237 8.81 -0.43 -12.39
N ALA A 238 8.14 0.15 -11.39
CA ALA A 238 8.76 0.45 -10.09
C ALA A 238 8.83 -0.77 -9.15
N LYS A 239 7.89 -1.73 -9.27
CA LYS A 239 7.98 -3.02 -8.58
C LYS A 239 9.06 -3.92 -9.19
N ASN A 240 9.28 -3.84 -10.50
CA ASN A 240 10.39 -4.55 -11.16
C ASN A 240 11.76 -4.07 -10.70
N SER A 241 11.98 -2.77 -10.48
CA SER A 241 13.30 -2.29 -10.04
C SER A 241 13.68 -2.79 -8.64
N THR A 242 12.72 -2.86 -7.71
CA THR A 242 12.97 -3.41 -6.36
C THR A 242 13.19 -4.94 -6.41
N ALA A 243 12.38 -5.67 -7.20
CA ALA A 243 12.52 -7.12 -7.35
C ALA A 243 13.82 -7.51 -8.10
N GLU A 244 14.19 -6.80 -9.15
CA GLU A 244 15.46 -7.00 -9.87
C GLU A 244 16.67 -6.76 -8.96
N ARG A 245 16.61 -5.74 -8.09
CA ARG A 245 17.67 -5.50 -7.09
C ARG A 245 17.81 -6.66 -6.11
N GLU A 246 16.70 -7.21 -5.64
CA GLU A 246 16.69 -8.33 -4.71
C GLU A 246 17.26 -9.60 -5.35
N ILE A 247 16.88 -9.89 -6.60
CA ILE A 247 17.44 -10.98 -7.41
C ILE A 247 18.95 -10.83 -7.61
N LEU A 248 19.41 -9.62 -7.95
CA LEU A 248 20.86 -9.35 -8.13
C LEU A 248 21.63 -9.52 -6.81
N ARG A 249 21.08 -9.06 -5.68
CA ARG A 249 21.70 -9.23 -4.36
C ARG A 249 21.80 -10.70 -3.96
N GLU A 250 20.77 -11.48 -4.21
CA GLU A 250 20.75 -12.92 -3.96
C GLU A 250 21.79 -13.63 -4.84
N LYS A 251 21.82 -13.30 -6.13
CA LYS A 251 22.81 -13.84 -7.08
C LYS A 251 24.25 -13.55 -6.67
N ILE A 252 24.55 -12.35 -6.18
CA ILE A 252 25.86 -12.02 -5.58
C ILE A 252 26.17 -12.96 -4.41
N GLY A 253 25.20 -13.22 -3.53
CA GLY A 253 25.37 -14.14 -2.40
C GLY A 253 25.72 -15.56 -2.84
N VAL A 254 25.01 -16.08 -3.85
CA VAL A 254 25.28 -17.40 -4.43
C VAL A 254 26.69 -17.47 -5.06
N LEU A 255 27.09 -16.44 -5.80
CA LEU A 255 28.41 -16.39 -6.44
C LEU A 255 29.55 -16.32 -5.43
N VAL A 256 29.39 -15.52 -4.36
CA VAL A 256 30.34 -15.48 -3.24
C VAL A 256 30.48 -16.85 -2.59
N GLY A 257 29.37 -17.57 -2.39
CA GLY A 257 29.38 -18.95 -1.88
C GLY A 257 30.12 -19.92 -2.81
N LYS A 258 29.90 -19.83 -4.14
CA LYS A 258 30.60 -20.68 -5.13
C LYS A 258 32.10 -20.41 -5.19
N LEU A 259 32.54 -19.18 -4.92
CA LEU A 259 33.96 -18.81 -4.82
C LEU A 259 34.61 -19.23 -3.48
N ASN A 260 33.83 -19.81 -2.57
CA ASN A 260 34.25 -20.21 -1.22
C ASN A 260 34.84 -19.04 -0.41
N TRP A 261 34.29 -17.83 -0.58
CA TRP A 261 34.74 -16.63 0.10
C TRP A 261 34.11 -16.47 1.48
N THR A 262 34.89 -15.95 2.42
CA THR A 262 34.37 -15.52 3.74
C THR A 262 33.61 -14.20 3.62
N VAL A 263 32.77 -13.91 4.63
CA VAL A 263 32.00 -12.65 4.69
C VAL A 263 32.93 -11.43 4.66
N GLN A 264 34.11 -11.52 5.29
CA GLN A 264 35.13 -10.48 5.32
C GLN A 264 35.74 -10.23 3.94
N GLN A 265 36.04 -11.31 3.19
CA GLN A 265 36.56 -11.21 1.82
C GLN A 265 35.54 -10.59 0.86
N ALA A 266 34.27 -10.98 0.98
CA ALA A 266 33.19 -10.42 0.18
C ALA A 266 32.97 -8.92 0.46
N LYS A 267 32.99 -8.51 1.74
CA LYS A 267 32.89 -7.09 2.13
C LYS A 267 34.08 -6.27 1.64
N ALA A 268 35.30 -6.81 1.74
CA ALA A 268 36.50 -6.14 1.23
C ALA A 268 36.41 -5.90 -0.28
N PHE A 269 35.97 -6.92 -1.04
CA PHE A 269 35.80 -6.82 -2.49
C PHE A 269 34.79 -5.72 -2.89
N VAL A 270 33.63 -5.68 -2.21
CA VAL A 270 32.61 -4.66 -2.46
C VAL A 270 33.12 -3.25 -2.13
N LYS A 271 33.80 -3.10 -0.99
CA LYS A 271 34.38 -1.82 -0.56
C LYS A 271 35.45 -1.31 -1.52
N GLU A 272 36.32 -2.20 -2.00
CA GLU A 272 37.39 -1.86 -2.95
C GLU A 272 36.86 -1.46 -4.34
N ASN A 273 35.84 -2.15 -4.85
CA ASN A 273 35.33 -1.91 -6.20
C ASN A 273 34.27 -0.79 -6.29
N TYR A 274 33.53 -0.55 -5.21
CA TYR A 274 32.34 0.31 -5.25
C TYR A 274 32.28 1.36 -4.13
N GLY A 275 33.21 1.35 -3.17
CA GLY A 275 33.27 2.34 -2.08
C GLY A 275 32.16 2.24 -1.04
N VAL A 276 31.38 1.15 -1.04
CA VAL A 276 30.25 0.92 -0.12
C VAL A 276 30.49 -0.27 0.79
N TRP A 277 29.81 -0.35 1.94
CA TRP A 277 30.09 -1.36 2.96
C TRP A 277 29.57 -2.76 2.64
N GLY A 278 28.59 -2.86 1.73
CA GLY A 278 27.99 -4.12 1.35
C GLY A 278 27.01 -4.00 0.20
N ARG A 279 26.50 -5.15 -0.25
CA ARG A 279 25.58 -5.26 -1.39
C ARG A 279 24.26 -4.48 -1.20
N ASP A 280 23.88 -4.19 0.04
CA ASP A 280 22.64 -3.46 0.34
C ASP A 280 22.73 -1.96 0.06
N GLU A 281 23.93 -1.41 -0.03
CA GLU A 281 24.22 0.01 -0.30
C GLU A 281 24.55 0.28 -1.78
N MET A 282 24.61 -0.76 -2.61
CA MET A 282 24.96 -0.64 -4.02
C MET A 282 23.79 -0.12 -4.89
N SER A 283 24.11 0.71 -5.87
CA SER A 283 23.19 1.13 -6.94
C SER A 283 22.92 -0.01 -7.93
N ASP A 284 21.90 0.14 -8.78
CA ASP A 284 21.50 -0.89 -9.75
C ASP A 284 22.61 -1.20 -10.76
N SER A 285 23.34 -0.17 -11.21
CA SER A 285 24.48 -0.33 -12.09
C SER A 285 25.63 -1.07 -11.40
N GLN A 286 25.89 -0.76 -10.12
CA GLN A 286 26.91 -1.42 -9.33
C GLN A 286 26.56 -2.90 -9.08
N LEU A 287 25.29 -3.23 -8.80
CA LEU A 287 24.83 -4.60 -8.61
C LEU A 287 25.02 -5.45 -9.88
N LYS A 288 24.65 -4.92 -11.06
CA LYS A 288 24.83 -5.60 -12.35
C LYS A 288 26.32 -5.79 -12.69
N ASP A 289 27.16 -4.78 -12.46
CA ASP A 289 28.61 -4.88 -12.67
C ASP A 289 29.26 -5.91 -11.73
N CYS A 290 28.83 -5.95 -10.47
CA CYS A 290 29.38 -6.88 -9.48
C CYS A 290 29.07 -8.34 -9.80
N VAL A 291 27.83 -8.63 -10.23
CA VAL A 291 27.48 -9.97 -10.73
C VAL A 291 28.41 -10.37 -11.89
N LYS A 292 28.61 -9.47 -12.86
CA LYS A 292 29.47 -9.75 -14.03
C LYS A 292 30.92 -10.03 -13.61
N LYS A 293 31.50 -9.20 -12.74
CA LYS A 293 32.88 -9.41 -12.23
C LYS A 293 33.03 -10.71 -11.45
N LEU A 294 32.04 -11.08 -10.63
CA LEU A 294 32.06 -12.34 -9.88
C LEU A 294 31.93 -13.56 -10.82
N GLU A 295 31.07 -13.49 -11.84
CA GLU A 295 30.95 -14.53 -12.87
C GLU A 295 32.24 -14.71 -13.69
N GLU A 296 32.88 -13.61 -14.10
CA GLU A 296 34.17 -13.65 -14.80
C GLU A 296 35.27 -14.27 -13.94
N ARG A 297 35.26 -14.02 -12.63
CA ARG A 297 36.22 -14.60 -11.69
C ARG A 297 35.99 -16.09 -11.49
N LEU A 298 34.73 -16.50 -11.39
CA LEU A 298 34.35 -17.91 -11.30
C LEU A 298 34.73 -18.69 -12.57
N ARG A 299 34.66 -18.06 -13.75
CA ARG A 299 35.12 -18.68 -15.02
C ARG A 299 36.63 -18.83 -15.15
N LYS A 300 37.41 -18.11 -14.34
CA LYS A 300 38.88 -18.15 -14.33
C LYS A 300 39.44 -19.10 -13.26
N MET A 301 38.57 -19.73 -12.47
CA MET A 301 38.90 -20.81 -11.53
C MET A 301 38.67 -22.16 -12.20
#